data_AF-A0A2M8TE55-F1
#
_entry.id   AF-A0A2M8TE55-F1
#
_cell.length_a   1.000
_cell.length_b   1.000
_cell.length_c   1.000
_cell.angle_alpha   90.00
_cell.angle_beta   90.00
_cell.angle_gamma   90.00
#
_symmetry.space_group_name_H-M   'P 1'
#
loop_
_entity.id
_entity.type
_entity.pdbx_description
1 polymer ?
#
loop_
_entity_poly.entity_id
_entity_poly.type
_entity_poly.pdbx_seq_one_letter_code
_entity_poly.pdbx_strand_id
1 'polypeptide(L)' 'MSSKLKVTKKQMASLGLKKNDKGDYEYIDPSEKDKSKYNPVRKSKN' A
#
# COMPACT_ATOMS: atom_id res chain seq x y z
N MET A 1 -0.05 23.25 5.90
CA MET A 1 0.38 21.84 5.66
C MET A 1 -0.69 20.77 5.91
N SER A 2 -1.94 21.09 6.27
CA SER A 2 -2.99 20.06 6.55
C SER A 2 -3.57 19.38 5.29
N SER A 3 -3.56 20.06 4.13
CA SER A 3 -4.16 19.55 2.90
C SER A 3 -3.39 18.36 2.30
N LYS A 4 -2.05 18.42 2.25
CA LYS A 4 -1.21 17.33 1.70
C LYS A 4 -1.48 16.00 2.41
N LEU A 5 -1.55 16.00 3.74
CA LEU A 5 -1.83 14.79 4.53
C LEU A 5 -3.22 14.21 4.23
N LYS A 6 -4.24 15.07 4.09
CA LYS A 6 -5.59 14.64 3.71
C LYS A 6 -5.65 14.04 2.30
N VAL A 7 -4.91 14.62 1.35
CA VAL A 7 -4.81 14.12 -0.03
C VAL A 7 -4.14 12.75 -0.05
N THR A 8 -3.00 12.59 0.64
CA THR A 8 -2.29 11.30 0.72
C THR A 8 -3.16 10.21 1.36
N LYS A 9 -3.90 10.52 2.42
CA LYS A 9 -4.82 9.55 3.05
C LYS A 9 -5.91 9.07 2.09
N LYS A 10 -6.49 9.98 1.29
CA LYS A 10 -7.50 9.64 0.27
C LYS A 10 -6.90 8.77 -0.85
N GLN A 11 -5.71 9.12 -1.33
CA GLN A 11 -5.00 8.35 -2.36
C GLN A 11 -4.67 6.92 -1.90
N MET A 12 -4.18 6.77 -0.66
CA MET A 12 -3.88 5.44 -0.13
C MET A 12 -5.16 4.61 0.08
N ALA A 13 -6.25 5.23 0.55
CA ALA A 13 -7.53 4.55 0.67
C ALA A 13 -8.07 4.06 -0.68
N SER A 14 -7.90 4.83 -1.76
CA SER A 14 -8.28 4.37 -3.12
C SER A 14 -7.44 3.20 -3.64
N LEU A 15 -6.25 2.98 -3.06
CA LEU A 15 -5.39 1.84 -3.36
C LEU A 15 -5.66 0.65 -2.42
N GLY A 16 -6.73 0.70 -1.60
CA GLY A 16 -7.03 -0.34 -0.63
C GLY A 16 -6.12 -0.33 0.60
N LEU A 17 -5.38 0.76 0.84
CA LEU A 17 -4.41 0.87 1.93
C LEU A 17 -4.92 1.76 3.08
N LYS A 18 -4.68 1.34 4.32
CA LYS A 18 -5.00 2.06 5.56
C LYS A 18 -3.75 2.27 6.40
N LYS A 19 -3.68 3.44 7.06
CA LYS A 19 -2.61 3.75 8.00
C LYS A 19 -2.76 2.93 9.29
N ASN A 20 -1.73 2.19 9.69
CA ASN A 20 -1.67 1.46 10.95
C ASN A 20 -1.19 2.38 12.10
N ASP A 21 -1.20 1.86 13.33
CA ASP A 21 -0.80 2.61 14.52
C ASP A 21 0.69 2.95 14.57
N LYS A 22 1.52 2.22 13.81
CA LYS A 22 2.96 2.48 13.63
C LYS A 22 3.24 3.60 12.63
N GLY A 23 2.23 4.01 11.88
CA GLY A 23 2.31 5.07 10.88
C GLY A 23 2.57 4.59 9.45
N ASP A 24 2.67 3.28 9.22
CA ASP A 24 2.81 2.66 7.90
C ASP A 24 1.45 2.44 7.23
N TYR A 25 1.44 2.12 5.94
CA TYR A 25 0.23 1.77 5.20
C TYR A 25 0.15 0.27 4.94
N GLU A 26 -0.98 -0.34 5.30
CA GLU A 26 -1.27 -1.76 5.13
C GLU A 26 -2.55 -1.95 4.31
N TYR A 27 -2.65 -3.06 3.59
CA TYR A 27 -3.88 -3.40 2.88
C TYR A 27 -5.04 -3.60 3.86
N ILE A 28 -6.19 -3.00 3.53
CA ILE A 28 -7.44 -3.17 4.29
C ILE A 28 -7.92 -4.62 4.19
N ASP A 29 -7.80 -5.20 3.00
CA ASP A 29 -8.03 -6.62 2.78
C ASP A 29 -6.68 -7.35 2.63
N PRO A 30 -6.28 -8.20 3.58
CA PRO A 30 -5.03 -8.95 3.50
C PRO A 30 -4.96 -9.87 2.27
N SER A 31 -6.10 -10.25 1.69
CA SER A 31 -6.15 -11.06 0.46
C SER A 31 -5.68 -10.32 -0.79
N GLU A 32 -5.63 -8.98 -0.76
CA GLU A 32 -5.12 -8.17 -1.88
C GLU A 32 -3.60 -8.16 -1.95
N LYS A 33 -2.92 -8.43 -0.83
CA LYS A 33 -1.46 -8.48 -0.76
C LYS A 33 -0.88 -9.50 -1.75
N ASP A 34 -1.54 -10.63 -1.87
CA ASP A 34 -1.12 -11.75 -2.73
C ASP A 34 -1.77 -11.72 -4.12
N LYS A 35 -2.75 -10.83 -4.35
CA LYS A 35 -3.38 -10.60 -5.67
C LYS A 35 -2.62 -9.59 -6.52
N SER A 36 -1.57 -8.98 -5.98
CA SER A 36 -0.64 -8.15 -6.74
C SER A 36 -0.11 -8.94 -7.93
N LYS A 37 -0.67 -8.69 -9.13
CA LYS A 37 -0.24 -9.27 -10.42
C LYS A 37 1.19 -8.88 -10.80
N TYR A 38 1.86 -8.06 -9.99
CA TYR A 38 3.24 -7.66 -10.22
C TYR A 38 4.17 -8.83 -9.88
N ASN A 39 4.58 -9.56 -10.90
CA ASN A 39 5.67 -10.52 -10.79
C ASN A 39 6.96 -9.75 -10.53
N PRO A 40 7.58 -9.85 -9.34
CA PRO A 40 8.84 -9.18 -9.09
C PRO A 40 9.89 -9.81 -10.00
N VAL A 41 10.43 -9.03 -10.95
CA VAL A 41 11.56 -9.44 -11.80
C VAL A 41 12.83 -9.40 -10.95
N ARG A 42 12.94 -10.30 -9.98
CA ARG A 42 14.20 -10.54 -9.27
C ARG A 42 14.97 -11.55 -10.10
N LYS A 43 16.14 -11.14 -10.60
CA LYS A 43 17.09 -12.10 -11.19
C LYS A 43 17.42 -13.12 -10.10
N SER A 44 17.08 -14.38 -10.33
CA SER A 44 17.60 -15.50 -9.56
C SER A 44 19.11 -15.32 -9.46
N LYS A 45 19.63 -15.14 -8.24
CA LYS A 45 21.08 -15.19 -7.99
C LYS A 45 21.44 -16.66 -8.19
N ASN A 46 22.02 -16.95 -9.34
CA ASN A 46 22.61 -18.25 -9.67
C ASN A 46 23.72 -18.58 -8.66
#